data_AF-A0A832HGH6-F1
#
_entry.id   AF-A0A832HGH6-F1
#
_cell.length_a   1.000
_cell.length_b   1.000
_cell.length_c   1.000
_cell.angle_alpha   90.00
_cell.angle_beta   90.00
_cell.angle_gamma   90.00
#
_symmetry.space_group_name_H-M   'P 1'
#
loop_
_entity.id
_entity.type
_entity.pdbx_description
1 polymer ?
#
loop_
_entity_poly.entity_id
_entity_poly.type
_entity_poly.pdbx_seq_one_letter_code
_entity_poly.pdbx_strand_id
1 'polypeptide(L)'
;MAIGRMVTTKINANIGASPVSSGTHEEVEKLMWAQKYGADTLMDLSTGGNLVECRQAIIDNSTIPIGTVPIYSMIIGRKIEDLSYDDILKEVERQAQQGVDYFTIHAGVLKKHIPLLKSRLTGVVSRGGSLLAKWMIVHNKENPMYELFDEISAIMRQYDVTYSLGDGLRPGCCADATDPAQLAELQTLGELVHRAREAGVQCMVEGPGHVPMDQVAMNMQLQQRVCDDAPFYVLGPLVTDVFPGYDHITSAVGATEAARAGAAMLCYVTPKEHVGLPKAQDVKAGCIAYKIAAHAGDIARGITGARQWDDDMSKARAALNWPKMFELAFDGETARALHDEDLEVDTDFCAMCGHDWCSMRISKEIQEFASGKDEAYQPKKVAMKSEGVSEEGAELLKQRGVLTQEQIMELAHKGKKADCHSDKVAEPEQAKLVQINTLKAHGLVVNESGL
;
A
#
# COMPACT_ATOMS: atom_id res chain seq x y z
N MET A 1 -6.82 -0.80 -10.51
CA MET A 1 -6.50 -0.28 -9.16
C MET A 1 -7.15 1.11 -9.01
N ALA A 2 -7.06 1.77 -7.84
CA ALA A 2 -7.56 3.14 -7.65
C ALA A 2 -6.58 3.97 -6.81
N ILE A 3 -6.40 5.25 -7.15
CA ILE A 3 -5.52 6.20 -6.45
C ILE A 3 -6.38 7.34 -5.87
N GLY A 4 -6.35 7.50 -4.56
CA GLY A 4 -7.08 8.58 -3.88
C GLY A 4 -7.01 8.47 -2.36
N ARG A 5 -7.29 9.58 -1.68
CA ARG A 5 -7.22 9.71 -0.22
C ARG A 5 -8.28 8.90 0.55
N MET A 6 -9.28 8.36 -0.13
CA MET A 6 -10.34 7.54 0.48
C MET A 6 -10.06 6.03 0.40
N VAL A 7 -9.03 5.62 -0.35
CA VAL A 7 -8.62 4.21 -0.47
C VAL A 7 -7.24 4.01 0.17
N THR A 8 -6.77 2.76 0.19
CA THR A 8 -5.42 2.42 0.65
C THR A 8 -4.37 3.23 -0.09
N THR A 9 -3.32 3.64 0.60
CA THR A 9 -2.20 4.37 0.02
C THR A 9 -1.46 3.47 -0.97
N LYS A 10 -1.18 3.99 -2.16
CA LYS A 10 -0.48 3.24 -3.22
C LYS A 10 1.00 3.57 -3.24
N ILE A 11 1.82 2.67 -3.78
CA ILE A 11 3.24 2.94 -4.01
C ILE A 11 3.59 2.81 -5.49
N ASN A 12 4.50 3.66 -5.95
CA ASN A 12 5.07 3.60 -7.29
C ASN A 12 6.54 3.18 -7.24
N ALA A 13 6.96 2.31 -8.16
CA ALA A 13 8.37 2.01 -8.40
C ALA A 13 8.88 2.72 -9.67
N ASN A 14 10.01 3.43 -9.58
CA ASN A 14 10.71 3.97 -10.74
C ASN A 14 11.81 3.03 -11.21
N ILE A 15 11.81 2.70 -12.50
CA ILE A 15 12.89 2.00 -13.17
C ILE A 15 13.39 2.84 -14.36
N GLY A 16 14.38 2.36 -15.09
CA GLY A 16 14.85 3.03 -16.28
C GLY A 16 16.25 2.62 -16.72
N ALA A 17 16.40 2.38 -18.01
CA ALA A 17 17.69 2.25 -18.67
C ALA A 17 18.36 3.61 -18.85
N SER A 18 19.68 3.65 -18.76
CA SER A 18 20.48 4.86 -19.05
C SER A 18 21.42 4.61 -20.22
N PRO A 19 21.99 5.66 -20.84
CA PRO A 19 22.98 5.48 -21.90
C PRO A 19 24.21 4.65 -21.50
N VAL A 20 24.45 4.47 -20.20
CA VAL A 20 25.64 3.81 -19.64
C VAL A 20 25.35 2.44 -19.02
N SER A 21 24.08 2.06 -18.82
CA SER A 21 23.72 0.84 -18.09
C SER A 21 22.25 0.46 -18.27
N SER A 22 21.98 -0.86 -18.20
CA SER A 22 20.68 -1.53 -18.29
C SER A 22 20.11 -1.62 -19.71
N GLY A 23 19.64 -2.81 -20.10
CA GLY A 23 18.92 -3.08 -21.34
C GLY A 23 17.48 -3.51 -21.07
N THR A 24 16.74 -3.81 -22.15
CA THR A 24 15.32 -4.18 -22.07
C THR A 24 15.05 -5.36 -21.14
N HIS A 25 15.94 -6.37 -21.14
CA HIS A 25 15.75 -7.55 -20.30
C HIS A 25 15.84 -7.21 -18.81
N GLU A 26 16.84 -6.41 -18.41
CA GLU A 26 17.02 -5.98 -17.04
C GLU A 26 15.88 -5.07 -16.56
N GLU A 27 15.33 -4.21 -17.43
CA GLU A 27 14.17 -3.39 -17.07
C GLU A 27 12.90 -4.22 -16.89
N VAL A 28 12.67 -5.23 -17.75
CA VAL A 28 11.57 -6.18 -17.55
C VAL A 28 11.76 -6.99 -16.27
N GLU A 29 13.00 -7.41 -15.95
CA GLU A 29 13.28 -8.05 -14.65
C GLU A 29 12.90 -7.13 -13.48
N LYS A 30 13.33 -5.86 -13.50
CA LYS A 30 12.97 -4.90 -12.44
C LYS A 30 11.47 -4.69 -12.32
N LEU A 31 10.72 -4.68 -13.43
CA LEU A 31 9.25 -4.69 -13.41
C LEU A 31 8.70 -5.92 -12.67
N MET A 32 9.19 -7.12 -12.99
CA MET A 32 8.73 -8.36 -12.32
C MET A 32 9.02 -8.31 -10.82
N TRP A 33 10.18 -7.77 -10.43
CA TRP A 33 10.52 -7.56 -9.03
C TRP A 33 9.61 -6.53 -8.35
N ALA A 34 9.37 -5.38 -8.98
CA ALA A 34 8.46 -4.36 -8.45
C ALA A 34 7.05 -4.94 -8.20
N GLN A 35 6.50 -5.67 -9.17
CA GLN A 35 5.21 -6.34 -9.05
C GLN A 35 5.21 -7.38 -7.92
N LYS A 36 6.26 -8.23 -7.83
CA LYS A 36 6.38 -9.23 -6.75
C LYS A 36 6.38 -8.58 -5.36
N TYR A 37 7.03 -7.44 -5.20
CA TYR A 37 7.18 -6.74 -3.92
C TYR A 37 6.20 -5.58 -3.73
N GLY A 38 5.05 -5.63 -4.41
CA GLY A 38 3.86 -4.85 -4.07
C GLY A 38 3.79 -3.45 -4.65
N ALA A 39 4.62 -3.11 -5.65
CA ALA A 39 4.42 -1.88 -6.42
C ALA A 39 2.98 -1.85 -6.99
N ASP A 40 2.28 -0.75 -6.76
CA ASP A 40 0.90 -0.57 -7.24
C ASP A 40 0.87 0.08 -8.63
N THR A 41 1.91 0.85 -8.97
CA THR A 41 2.22 1.39 -10.31
C THR A 41 3.73 1.35 -10.55
N LEU A 42 4.15 1.51 -11.80
CA LEU A 42 5.56 1.64 -12.15
C LEU A 42 5.76 2.75 -13.18
N MET A 43 6.86 3.50 -13.07
CA MET A 43 7.27 4.44 -14.11
C MET A 43 8.52 3.97 -14.86
N ASP A 44 8.43 4.00 -16.19
CA ASP A 44 9.59 3.88 -17.07
C ASP A 44 10.23 5.26 -17.26
N LEU A 45 11.39 5.47 -16.63
CA LEU A 45 12.18 6.69 -16.72
C LEU A 45 13.43 6.53 -17.60
N SER A 46 13.40 5.55 -18.51
CA SER A 46 14.52 5.23 -19.40
C SER A 46 14.93 6.44 -20.26
N THR A 47 16.25 6.61 -20.43
CA THR A 47 16.88 7.67 -21.24
C THR A 47 17.94 7.16 -22.20
N GLY A 48 18.16 5.85 -22.27
CA GLY A 48 19.14 5.22 -23.16
C GLY A 48 18.58 4.00 -23.88
N GLY A 49 19.28 3.58 -24.95
CA GLY A 49 18.89 2.43 -25.76
C GLY A 49 17.66 2.68 -26.65
N ASN A 50 17.02 1.60 -27.11
CA ASN A 50 15.78 1.70 -27.87
C ASN A 50 14.59 1.84 -26.92
N LEU A 51 14.26 3.09 -26.58
CA LEU A 51 13.17 3.39 -25.64
C LEU A 51 11.82 2.82 -26.07
N VAL A 52 11.55 2.79 -27.37
CA VAL A 52 10.23 2.37 -27.88
C VAL A 52 10.02 0.90 -27.60
N GLU A 53 11.00 0.08 -27.98
CA GLU A 53 10.98 -1.37 -27.75
C GLU A 53 11.06 -1.70 -26.27
N CYS A 54 11.90 -0.98 -25.51
CA CYS A 54 12.01 -1.19 -24.06
C CYS A 54 10.67 -0.92 -23.36
N ARG A 55 10.06 0.24 -23.62
CA ARG A 55 8.76 0.61 -23.05
C ARG A 55 7.67 -0.35 -23.49
N GLN A 56 7.64 -0.77 -24.76
CA GLN A 56 6.66 -1.74 -25.22
C GLN A 56 6.80 -3.07 -24.48
N ALA A 57 8.03 -3.56 -24.29
CA ALA A 57 8.27 -4.78 -23.54
C ALA A 57 7.83 -4.66 -22.07
N ILE A 58 8.02 -3.50 -21.44
CA ILE A 58 7.53 -3.23 -20.08
C ILE A 58 6.00 -3.28 -20.06
N ILE A 59 5.32 -2.58 -20.96
CA ILE A 59 3.86 -2.54 -21.04
C ILE A 59 3.29 -3.94 -21.29
N ASP A 60 3.84 -4.70 -22.23
CA ASP A 60 3.38 -6.04 -22.59
C ASP A 60 3.51 -7.06 -21.43
N ASN A 61 4.42 -6.80 -20.47
CA ASN A 61 4.65 -7.67 -19.31
C ASN A 61 4.07 -7.10 -18.00
N SER A 62 3.40 -5.95 -18.05
CA SER A 62 2.87 -5.30 -16.85
C SER A 62 1.43 -5.74 -16.54
N THR A 63 1.17 -5.93 -15.26
CA THR A 63 -0.17 -6.10 -14.67
C THR A 63 -0.59 -4.91 -13.81
N ILE A 64 0.30 -3.91 -13.68
CA ILE A 64 0.11 -2.67 -12.95
C ILE A 64 0.20 -1.46 -13.91
N PRO A 65 -0.42 -0.31 -13.60
CA PRO A 65 -0.33 0.87 -14.45
C PRO A 65 1.11 1.33 -14.68
N ILE A 66 1.41 1.69 -15.91
CA ILE A 66 2.70 2.21 -16.37
C ILE A 66 2.61 3.71 -16.57
N GLY A 67 3.50 4.45 -15.90
CA GLY A 67 3.70 5.88 -16.10
C GLY A 67 4.97 6.20 -16.85
N THR A 68 5.02 7.39 -17.44
CA THR A 68 6.25 7.92 -18.06
C THR A 68 6.40 9.42 -17.84
N VAL A 69 7.57 9.94 -18.19
CA VAL A 69 7.81 11.38 -18.34
C VAL A 69 8.10 11.65 -19.83
N PRO A 70 7.10 12.00 -20.66
CA PRO A 70 7.27 12.03 -22.12
C PRO A 70 8.45 12.87 -22.61
N ILE A 71 8.76 13.99 -21.93
CA ILE A 71 9.88 14.86 -22.31
C ILE A 71 11.24 14.16 -22.34
N TYR A 72 11.42 13.06 -21.59
CA TYR A 72 12.69 12.32 -21.59
C TYR A 72 12.92 11.61 -22.92
N SER A 73 11.85 11.10 -23.55
CA SER A 73 11.93 10.50 -24.89
C SER A 73 12.14 11.55 -25.98
N MET A 74 11.57 12.75 -25.80
CA MET A 74 11.63 13.82 -26.80
C MET A 74 13.05 14.37 -27.02
N ILE A 75 13.94 14.27 -26.02
CA ILE A 75 15.28 14.87 -26.08
C ILE A 75 16.39 13.87 -26.45
N ILE A 76 16.06 12.62 -26.76
CA ILE A 76 17.08 11.65 -27.16
C ILE A 76 17.62 12.01 -28.54
N GLY A 77 18.94 12.19 -28.62
CA GLY A 77 19.62 12.54 -29.86
C GLY A 77 19.41 14.00 -30.30
N ARG A 78 18.82 14.85 -29.44
CA ARG A 78 18.66 16.28 -29.72
C ARG A 78 18.86 17.15 -28.50
N LYS A 79 19.05 18.45 -28.72
CA LYS A 79 19.08 19.42 -27.62
C LYS A 79 17.65 19.79 -27.24
N ILE A 80 17.44 20.12 -25.97
CA ILE A 80 16.13 20.58 -25.51
C ILE A 80 15.70 21.86 -26.24
N GLU A 81 16.63 22.76 -26.58
CA GLU A 81 16.32 24.00 -27.31
C GLU A 81 15.70 23.75 -28.69
N ASP A 82 15.93 22.59 -29.30
CA ASP A 82 15.41 22.24 -30.62
C ASP A 82 14.00 21.61 -30.55
N LEU A 83 13.43 21.46 -29.34
CA LEU A 83 12.11 20.87 -29.15
C LEU A 83 11.00 21.79 -29.67
N SER A 84 10.22 21.31 -30.63
CA SER A 84 9.06 22.01 -31.18
C SER A 84 7.74 21.52 -30.57
N TYR A 85 6.65 22.26 -30.82
CA TYR A 85 5.32 21.91 -30.31
C TYR A 85 4.80 20.62 -30.96
N ASP A 86 5.08 20.43 -32.26
CA ASP A 86 4.77 19.20 -32.98
C ASP A 86 5.47 17.97 -32.40
N ASP A 87 6.74 18.11 -31.96
CA ASP A 87 7.48 17.01 -31.34
C ASP A 87 6.82 16.59 -30.02
N ILE A 88 6.34 17.55 -29.23
CA ILE A 88 5.66 17.30 -27.97
C ILE A 88 4.37 16.51 -28.22
N LEU A 89 3.50 17.00 -29.10
CA LEU A 89 2.21 16.37 -29.38
C LEU A 89 2.38 14.97 -29.97
N LYS A 90 3.30 14.79 -30.93
CA LYS A 90 3.59 13.49 -31.54
C LYS A 90 4.09 12.47 -30.51
N GLU A 91 4.96 12.88 -29.59
CA GLU A 91 5.49 11.97 -28.59
C GLU A 91 4.45 11.58 -27.54
N VAL A 92 3.62 12.54 -27.09
CA VAL A 92 2.49 12.27 -26.19
C VAL A 92 1.52 11.28 -26.83
N GLU A 93 1.12 11.51 -28.09
CA GLU A 93 0.22 10.60 -28.81
C GLU A 93 0.85 9.22 -29.00
N ARG A 94 2.13 9.16 -29.39
CA ARG A 94 2.83 7.89 -29.57
C ARG A 94 2.83 7.04 -28.30
N GLN A 95 3.13 7.63 -27.15
CA GLN A 95 3.13 6.88 -25.89
C GLN A 95 1.72 6.48 -25.45
N ALA A 96 0.72 7.32 -25.72
CA ALA A 96 -0.67 6.96 -25.47
C ALA A 96 -1.11 5.76 -26.31
N GLN A 97 -0.69 5.72 -27.59
CA GLN A 97 -0.92 4.57 -28.48
C GLN A 97 -0.21 3.29 -28.02
N GLN A 98 0.93 3.40 -27.33
CA GLN A 98 1.62 2.24 -26.75
C GLN A 98 0.88 1.67 -25.53
N GLY A 99 -0.03 2.43 -24.91
CA GLY A 99 -0.76 2.01 -23.72
C GLY A 99 -0.15 2.50 -22.40
N VAL A 100 0.54 3.65 -22.38
CA VAL A 100 0.94 4.29 -21.12
C VAL A 100 -0.29 4.82 -20.39
N ASP A 101 -0.44 4.51 -19.10
CA ASP A 101 -1.62 4.82 -18.30
C ASP A 101 -1.61 6.26 -17.74
N TYR A 102 -0.43 6.82 -17.45
CA TYR A 102 -0.31 8.20 -16.97
C TYR A 102 0.98 8.90 -17.39
N PHE A 103 0.89 10.22 -17.59
CA PHE A 103 2.02 11.06 -17.97
C PHE A 103 2.36 12.08 -16.89
N THR A 104 3.63 12.09 -16.49
CA THR A 104 4.20 13.21 -15.76
C THR A 104 4.46 14.39 -16.70
N ILE A 105 3.60 15.39 -16.65
CA ILE A 105 3.68 16.60 -17.46
C ILE A 105 4.01 17.80 -16.55
N HIS A 106 5.18 18.40 -16.79
CA HIS A 106 5.70 19.50 -15.99
C HIS A 106 5.18 20.86 -16.49
N ALA A 107 3.85 21.00 -16.61
CA ALA A 107 3.20 22.22 -17.10
C ALA A 107 3.10 23.32 -16.01
N GLY A 108 3.33 23.00 -14.74
CA GLY A 108 3.29 23.98 -13.64
C GLY A 108 4.50 24.92 -13.55
N VAL A 109 5.61 24.59 -14.22
CA VAL A 109 6.81 25.43 -14.25
C VAL A 109 6.58 26.60 -15.19
N LEU A 110 6.23 27.78 -14.68
CA LEU A 110 6.04 28.98 -15.50
C LEU A 110 7.30 29.83 -15.57
N LYS A 111 7.44 30.61 -16.64
CA LYS A 111 8.56 31.54 -16.85
C LYS A 111 8.71 32.52 -15.68
N LYS A 112 7.59 32.96 -15.08
CA LYS A 112 7.58 33.85 -13.91
C LYS A 112 8.16 33.21 -12.64
N HIS A 113 8.28 31.88 -12.57
CA HIS A 113 8.84 31.17 -11.42
C HIS A 113 10.38 31.12 -11.46
N ILE A 114 10.99 31.21 -12.65
CA ILE A 114 12.46 31.09 -12.83
C ILE A 114 13.26 32.03 -11.91
N PRO A 115 12.89 33.32 -11.71
CA PRO A 115 13.62 34.20 -10.81
C PRO A 115 13.62 33.75 -9.33
N LEU A 116 12.61 32.97 -8.90
CA LEU A 116 12.50 32.47 -7.52
C LEU A 116 13.58 31.44 -7.19
N LEU A 117 14.21 30.84 -8.21
CA LEU A 117 15.25 29.82 -8.05
C LEU A 117 16.58 30.37 -7.53
N LYS A 118 16.78 31.70 -7.61
CA LYS A 118 18.07 32.35 -7.27
C LYS A 118 18.50 32.09 -5.82
N SER A 119 17.57 31.89 -4.90
CA SER A 119 17.85 31.67 -3.49
C SER A 119 18.02 30.20 -3.09
N ARG A 120 17.78 29.26 -4.01
CA ARG A 120 17.87 27.83 -3.68
C ARG A 120 19.31 27.35 -3.56
N LEU A 121 19.54 26.44 -2.62
CA LEU A 121 20.81 25.76 -2.42
C LEU A 121 21.07 24.72 -3.53
N THR A 122 20.05 23.95 -3.89
CA THR A 122 20.16 22.86 -4.89
C THR A 122 19.54 23.21 -6.25
N GLY A 123 18.96 24.40 -6.39
CA GLY A 123 18.36 24.86 -7.65
C GLY A 123 17.14 24.03 -8.07
N VAL A 124 17.16 23.52 -9.30
CA VAL A 124 16.09 22.68 -9.87
C VAL A 124 16.59 21.24 -9.98
N VAL A 125 16.06 20.35 -9.15
CA VAL A 125 16.45 18.92 -9.13
C VAL A 125 15.51 18.03 -9.94
N SER A 126 14.37 18.55 -10.39
CA SER A 126 13.55 17.85 -11.38
C SER A 126 14.23 17.86 -12.73
N ARG A 127 14.49 16.68 -13.31
CA ARG A 127 15.02 16.57 -14.67
C ARG A 127 14.05 17.20 -15.68
N GLY A 128 12.75 16.96 -15.58
CA GLY A 128 11.76 17.54 -16.49
C GLY A 128 11.64 19.06 -16.32
N GLY A 129 11.58 19.52 -15.06
CA GLY A 129 11.53 20.95 -14.74
C GLY A 129 12.76 21.73 -15.20
N SER A 130 13.96 21.19 -15.01
CA SER A 130 15.21 21.84 -15.43
C SER A 130 15.35 21.93 -16.96
N LEU A 131 14.90 20.90 -17.70
CA LEU A 131 14.85 20.92 -19.16
C LEU A 131 13.93 22.03 -19.67
N LEU A 132 12.71 22.12 -19.14
CA LEU A 132 11.74 23.15 -19.54
C LEU A 132 12.16 24.55 -19.13
N ALA A 133 12.77 24.72 -17.94
CA ALA A 133 13.36 25.98 -17.53
C ALA A 133 14.44 26.45 -18.52
N LYS A 134 15.31 25.54 -18.97
CA LYS A 134 16.31 25.85 -20.00
C LYS A 134 15.66 26.25 -21.33
N TRP A 135 14.64 25.51 -21.78
CA TRP A 135 13.89 25.83 -22.99
C TRP A 135 13.32 27.25 -22.93
N MET A 136 12.64 27.60 -21.84
CA MET A 136 12.03 28.92 -21.65
C MET A 136 13.07 30.05 -21.64
N ILE A 137 14.24 29.84 -21.02
CA ILE A 137 15.32 30.84 -20.98
C ILE A 137 15.88 31.10 -22.38
N VAL A 138 16.13 30.04 -23.16
CA VAL A 138 16.72 30.18 -24.50
C VAL A 138 15.75 30.84 -25.48
N HIS A 139 14.48 30.44 -25.44
CA HIS A 139 13.46 30.97 -26.37
C HIS A 139 12.80 32.26 -25.89
N ASN A 140 13.01 32.63 -24.62
CA ASN A 140 12.32 33.72 -23.95
C ASN A 140 10.78 33.61 -24.05
N LYS A 141 10.26 32.38 -24.05
CA LYS A 141 8.84 32.03 -24.18
C LYS A 141 8.31 31.35 -22.90
N GLU A 142 7.00 31.22 -22.82
CA GLU A 142 6.35 30.45 -21.74
C GLU A 142 6.58 28.95 -21.94
N ASN A 143 6.35 28.15 -20.89
CA ASN A 143 6.51 26.71 -20.92
C ASN A 143 5.63 26.08 -22.01
N PRO A 144 6.20 25.33 -22.96
CA PRO A 144 5.44 24.76 -24.08
C PRO A 144 4.42 23.72 -23.60
N MET A 145 4.67 23.03 -22.48
CA MET A 145 3.71 22.08 -21.88
C MET A 145 2.51 22.79 -21.26
N TYR A 146 2.67 24.04 -20.81
CA TYR A 146 1.58 24.88 -20.31
C TYR A 146 0.76 25.48 -21.46
N GLU A 147 1.44 25.95 -22.51
CA GLU A 147 0.78 26.51 -23.69
C GLU A 147 -0.02 25.45 -24.46
N LEU A 148 0.50 24.22 -24.58
CA LEU A 148 -0.15 23.10 -25.27
C LEU A 148 -1.07 22.25 -24.38
N PHE A 149 -1.40 22.71 -23.18
CA PHE A 149 -2.07 21.87 -22.19
C PHE A 149 -3.43 21.36 -22.69
N ASP A 150 -4.17 22.15 -23.48
CA ASP A 150 -5.47 21.77 -24.00
C ASP A 150 -5.35 20.76 -25.16
N GLU A 151 -4.36 20.91 -26.04
CA GLU A 151 -4.06 19.95 -27.10
C GLU A 151 -3.56 18.61 -26.53
N ILE A 152 -2.70 18.65 -25.50
CA ILE A 152 -2.27 17.46 -24.77
C ILE A 152 -3.47 16.79 -24.10
N SER A 153 -4.37 17.58 -23.49
CA SER A 153 -5.59 17.06 -22.87
C SER A 153 -6.49 16.36 -23.89
N ALA A 154 -6.63 16.91 -25.10
CA ALA A 154 -7.42 16.29 -26.17
C ALA A 154 -6.87 14.92 -26.58
N ILE A 155 -5.54 14.79 -26.68
CA ILE A 155 -4.88 13.51 -26.94
C ILE A 155 -5.13 12.56 -25.78
N MET A 156 -4.80 12.96 -24.54
CA MET A 156 -4.94 12.10 -23.36
C MET A 156 -6.39 11.63 -23.15
N ARG A 157 -7.37 12.48 -23.44
CA ARG A 157 -8.80 12.14 -23.36
C ARG A 157 -9.20 11.02 -24.32
N GLN A 158 -8.60 10.97 -25.51
CA GLN A 158 -8.88 9.95 -26.52
C GLN A 158 -8.46 8.55 -26.07
N TYR A 159 -7.36 8.46 -25.32
CA TYR A 159 -6.76 7.19 -24.90
C TYR A 159 -6.99 6.87 -23.40
N ASP A 160 -7.72 7.74 -22.68
CA ASP A 160 -7.93 7.66 -21.21
C ASP A 160 -6.62 7.65 -20.40
N VAL A 161 -5.67 8.50 -20.81
CA VAL A 161 -4.41 8.68 -20.07
C VAL A 161 -4.62 9.71 -18.95
N THR A 162 -4.12 9.39 -17.75
CA THR A 162 -4.21 10.27 -16.59
C THR A 162 -3.06 11.27 -16.53
N TYR A 163 -3.34 12.52 -16.16
CA TYR A 163 -2.30 13.49 -15.80
C TYR A 163 -1.67 13.13 -14.46
N SER A 164 -0.35 13.04 -14.44
CA SER A 164 0.46 13.29 -13.25
C SER A 164 1.06 14.69 -13.39
N LEU A 165 0.45 15.70 -12.76
CA LEU A 165 0.89 17.08 -12.90
C LEU A 165 2.21 17.27 -12.14
N GLY A 166 3.31 17.33 -12.87
CA GLY A 166 4.68 17.17 -12.35
C GLY A 166 5.17 18.33 -11.50
N ASP A 167 5.99 18.01 -10.49
CA ASP A 167 6.58 18.94 -9.53
C ASP A 167 7.97 19.43 -9.99
N GLY A 168 8.00 20.16 -11.10
CA GLY A 168 9.23 20.63 -11.74
C GLY A 168 10.12 21.50 -10.85
N LEU A 169 9.55 22.14 -9.83
CA LEU A 169 10.21 22.97 -8.84
C LEU A 169 10.17 22.34 -7.44
N ARG A 170 10.10 21.02 -7.30
CA ARG A 170 10.27 20.39 -5.98
C ARG A 170 11.62 20.73 -5.31
N PRO A 171 11.70 20.72 -3.97
CA PRO A 171 12.95 20.91 -3.24
C PRO A 171 13.85 19.67 -3.33
N GLY A 172 15.15 19.91 -3.56
CA GLY A 172 16.21 18.89 -3.60
C GLY A 172 17.08 18.80 -2.37
N CYS A 173 16.78 19.61 -1.36
CA CYS A 173 17.36 19.53 -0.03
C CYS A 173 16.38 20.13 0.98
N CYS A 174 16.56 19.81 2.26
CA CYS A 174 15.70 20.30 3.33
C CYS A 174 15.70 21.84 3.44
N ALA A 175 16.78 22.52 3.04
CA ALA A 175 16.89 23.97 3.07
C ALA A 175 16.00 24.69 2.04
N ASP A 176 15.66 24.01 0.94
CA ASP A 176 14.82 24.53 -0.13
C ASP A 176 13.33 24.17 0.07
N ALA A 177 12.99 23.43 1.14
CA ALA A 177 11.66 22.94 1.39
C ALA A 177 10.65 24.06 1.68
N THR A 178 9.46 23.96 1.09
CA THR A 178 8.35 24.91 1.23
C THR A 178 8.74 26.34 0.83
N ASP A 179 9.66 26.48 -0.12
CA ASP A 179 10.10 27.79 -0.60
C ASP A 179 9.08 28.44 -1.58
N PRO A 180 9.23 29.73 -1.91
CA PRO A 180 8.33 30.40 -2.84
C PRO A 180 8.23 29.75 -4.23
N ALA A 181 9.30 29.11 -4.73
CA ALA A 181 9.29 28.47 -6.04
C ALA A 181 8.41 27.21 -6.06
N GLN A 182 8.52 26.37 -5.04
CA GLN A 182 7.68 25.18 -4.86
C GLN A 182 6.20 25.59 -4.73
N LEU A 183 5.91 26.57 -3.88
CA LEU A 183 4.53 27.01 -3.63
C LEU A 183 3.90 27.69 -4.86
N ALA A 184 4.67 28.45 -5.63
CA ALA A 184 4.19 29.09 -6.85
C ALA A 184 3.84 28.07 -7.94
N GLU A 185 4.64 27.01 -8.08
CA GLU A 185 4.28 25.90 -8.95
C GLU A 185 3.01 25.20 -8.46
N LEU A 186 2.90 24.86 -7.17
CA LEU A 186 1.72 24.20 -6.60
C LEU A 186 0.42 24.97 -6.90
N GLN A 187 0.45 26.31 -6.80
CA GLN A 187 -0.69 27.15 -7.19
C GLN A 187 -1.07 26.98 -8.66
N THR A 188 -0.08 26.90 -9.54
CA THR A 188 -0.31 26.66 -10.97
C THR A 188 -0.84 25.24 -11.21
N LEU A 189 -0.35 24.24 -10.48
CA LEU A 189 -0.89 22.88 -10.57
C LEU A 189 -2.37 22.82 -10.16
N GLY A 190 -2.78 23.63 -9.17
CA GLY A 190 -4.20 23.78 -8.81
C GLY A 190 -5.08 24.32 -9.95
N GLU A 191 -4.61 25.33 -10.68
CA GLU A 191 -5.26 25.80 -11.91
C GLU A 191 -5.35 24.67 -12.97
N LEU A 192 -4.26 23.94 -13.18
CA LEU A 192 -4.19 22.86 -14.17
C LEU A 192 -5.08 21.66 -13.81
N VAL A 193 -5.30 21.38 -12.52
CA VAL A 193 -6.29 20.39 -12.06
C VAL A 193 -7.69 20.75 -12.55
N HIS A 194 -8.10 22.02 -12.43
CA HIS A 194 -9.41 22.46 -12.91
C HIS A 194 -9.51 22.35 -14.44
N ARG A 195 -8.47 22.77 -15.17
CA ARG A 195 -8.42 22.63 -16.63
C ARG A 195 -8.49 21.17 -17.09
N ALA A 196 -7.76 20.26 -16.44
CA ALA A 196 -7.82 18.83 -16.76
C ALA A 196 -9.24 18.26 -16.56
N ARG A 197 -9.89 18.61 -15.44
CA ARG A 197 -11.27 18.18 -15.15
C ARG A 197 -12.28 18.75 -16.14
N GLU A 198 -12.14 20.01 -16.54
CA GLU A 198 -12.97 20.64 -17.58
C GLU A 198 -12.81 19.93 -18.93
N ALA A 199 -11.60 19.48 -19.27
CA ALA A 199 -11.33 18.67 -20.45
C ALA A 199 -11.78 17.19 -20.31
N GLY A 200 -12.27 16.78 -19.14
CA GLY A 200 -12.69 15.41 -18.85
C GLY A 200 -11.53 14.42 -18.75
N VAL A 201 -10.33 14.89 -18.40
CA VAL A 201 -9.12 14.07 -18.20
C VAL A 201 -8.87 13.88 -16.71
N GLN A 202 -8.55 12.65 -16.31
CA GLN A 202 -8.21 12.32 -14.93
C GLN A 202 -6.90 13.00 -14.54
N CYS A 203 -6.74 13.41 -13.28
CA CYS A 203 -5.50 14.02 -12.82
C CYS A 203 -5.14 13.67 -11.36
N MET A 204 -3.85 13.48 -11.12
CA MET A 204 -3.17 13.54 -9.83
C MET A 204 -2.09 14.62 -9.88
N VAL A 205 -1.65 15.08 -8.71
CA VAL A 205 -0.63 16.12 -8.57
C VAL A 205 0.62 15.51 -7.97
N GLU A 206 1.79 15.85 -8.51
CA GLU A 206 3.08 15.44 -7.92
C GLU A 206 3.52 16.42 -6.83
N GLY A 207 4.26 15.92 -5.85
CA GLY A 207 4.68 16.67 -4.67
C GLY A 207 6.07 16.32 -4.16
N PRO A 208 6.55 17.09 -3.18
CA PRO A 208 7.96 17.36 -2.95
C PRO A 208 8.83 16.14 -2.63
N GLY A 209 10.13 16.36 -2.87
CA GLY A 209 11.22 15.42 -2.63
C GLY A 209 11.85 15.52 -1.24
N HIS A 210 12.58 16.59 -0.94
CA HIS A 210 13.26 16.75 0.37
C HIS A 210 12.50 17.75 1.24
N VAL A 211 11.95 17.28 2.36
CA VAL A 211 11.12 18.09 3.27
C VAL A 211 11.37 17.64 4.70
N PRO A 212 11.83 18.54 5.60
CA PRO A 212 12.03 18.17 7.00
C PRO A 212 10.69 17.78 7.65
N MET A 213 10.75 16.87 8.62
CA MET A 213 9.58 16.19 9.18
C MET A 213 8.46 17.15 9.62
N ASP A 214 8.82 18.27 10.22
CA ASP A 214 7.88 19.28 10.74
C ASP A 214 7.02 19.94 9.65
N GLN A 215 7.39 19.82 8.37
CA GLN A 215 6.71 20.44 7.24
C GLN A 215 5.92 19.45 6.36
N VAL A 216 6.09 18.14 6.55
CA VAL A 216 5.50 17.12 5.67
C VAL A 216 3.96 17.18 5.66
N ALA A 217 3.33 17.12 6.84
CA ALA A 217 1.87 17.16 6.95
C ALA A 217 1.26 18.46 6.39
N MET A 218 1.95 19.58 6.61
CA MET A 218 1.53 20.89 6.13
C MET A 218 1.54 20.95 4.60
N ASN A 219 2.53 20.34 3.93
CA ASN A 219 2.57 20.23 2.47
C ASN A 219 1.37 19.42 1.93
N MET A 220 0.98 18.32 2.59
CA MET A 220 -0.21 17.54 2.19
C MET A 220 -1.49 18.37 2.30
N GLN A 221 -1.65 19.10 3.40
CA GLN A 221 -2.81 19.98 3.62
C GLN A 221 -2.85 21.17 2.65
N LEU A 222 -1.70 21.71 2.26
CA LEU A 222 -1.62 22.77 1.27
C LEU A 222 -2.09 22.27 -0.09
N GLN A 223 -1.56 21.13 -0.56
CA GLN A 223 -1.99 20.57 -1.84
C GLN A 223 -3.48 20.27 -1.83
N GLN A 224 -4.00 19.65 -0.77
CA GLN A 224 -5.42 19.36 -0.67
C GLN A 224 -6.29 20.62 -0.88
N ARG A 225 -5.91 21.75 -0.27
CA ARG A 225 -6.64 23.01 -0.41
C ARG A 225 -6.47 23.66 -1.78
N VAL A 226 -5.26 23.65 -2.32
CA VAL A 226 -4.92 24.37 -3.56
C VAL A 226 -5.36 23.61 -4.80
N CYS A 227 -5.32 22.28 -4.75
CA CYS A 227 -5.60 21.39 -5.88
C CYS A 227 -6.93 20.67 -5.74
N ASP A 228 -7.86 21.22 -4.95
CA ASP A 228 -9.24 20.74 -4.81
C ASP A 228 -9.35 19.23 -4.57
N ASP A 229 -8.63 18.75 -3.54
CA ASP A 229 -8.52 17.35 -3.10
C ASP A 229 -8.14 16.34 -4.22
N ALA A 230 -7.50 16.80 -5.30
CA ALA A 230 -6.92 15.91 -6.30
C ALA A 230 -5.91 14.94 -5.63
N PRO A 231 -5.81 13.67 -6.06
CA PRO A 231 -4.87 12.73 -5.46
C PRO A 231 -3.43 13.25 -5.48
N PHE A 232 -2.74 13.15 -4.34
CA PHE A 232 -1.37 13.63 -4.21
C PHE A 232 -0.37 12.48 -4.31
N TYR A 233 0.63 12.64 -5.17
CA TYR A 233 1.67 11.67 -5.50
C TYR A 233 3.05 12.24 -5.12
N VAL A 234 3.68 11.71 -4.07
CA VAL A 234 4.87 12.36 -3.46
C VAL A 234 6.13 11.51 -3.58
N LEU A 235 7.29 12.12 -3.82
CA LEU A 235 8.59 11.44 -3.85
C LEU A 235 9.24 11.40 -2.47
N GLY A 236 8.97 10.35 -1.69
CA GLY A 236 9.29 10.33 -0.26
C GLY A 236 8.21 11.02 0.57
N PRO A 237 8.50 12.16 1.22
CA PRO A 237 9.73 12.96 1.12
C PRO A 237 10.90 12.50 2.01
N LEU A 238 12.14 12.79 1.61
CA LEU A 238 13.34 12.65 2.43
C LEU A 238 13.33 13.70 3.56
N VAL A 239 13.39 13.25 4.81
CA VAL A 239 13.34 14.15 5.98
C VAL A 239 14.71 14.67 6.43
N THR A 240 15.79 14.18 5.82
CA THR A 240 17.17 14.57 6.10
C THR A 240 18.07 14.20 4.91
N ASP A 241 19.11 15.01 4.68
CA ASP A 241 19.97 14.93 3.49
C ASP A 241 21.32 14.22 3.75
N VAL A 242 21.56 13.73 4.96
CA VAL A 242 22.91 13.32 5.41
C VAL A 242 23.19 11.82 5.40
N PHE A 243 22.28 11.00 4.85
CA PHE A 243 22.41 9.53 4.81
C PHE A 243 22.29 8.93 3.39
N PRO A 244 23.07 9.41 2.40
CA PRO A 244 23.07 8.79 1.08
C PRO A 244 23.47 7.30 1.19
N GLY A 245 22.80 6.44 0.41
CA GLY A 245 22.85 4.98 0.59
C GLY A 245 21.73 4.42 1.47
N TYR A 246 21.08 5.26 2.26
CA TYR A 246 19.96 4.91 3.14
C TYR A 246 18.72 5.77 2.89
N ASP A 247 18.64 6.39 1.72
CA ASP A 247 17.55 7.33 1.41
C ASP A 247 16.18 6.66 1.31
N HIS A 248 16.11 5.37 1.01
CA HIS A 248 14.90 4.56 1.19
C HIS A 248 14.36 4.59 2.64
N ILE A 249 15.23 4.73 3.65
CA ILE A 249 14.84 4.85 5.06
C ILE A 249 14.48 6.30 5.41
N THR A 250 15.34 7.26 5.05
CA THR A 250 15.09 8.68 5.34
C THR A 250 13.78 9.15 4.71
N SER A 251 13.48 8.66 3.51
CA SER A 251 12.24 8.96 2.80
C SER A 251 11.05 8.15 3.30
N ALA A 252 11.19 6.88 3.69
CA ALA A 252 10.08 6.11 4.25
C ALA A 252 9.50 6.76 5.51
N VAL A 253 10.34 7.40 6.31
CA VAL A 253 9.93 8.19 7.48
C VAL A 253 9.01 9.35 7.07
N GLY A 254 9.40 10.15 6.08
CA GLY A 254 8.54 11.23 5.57
C GLY A 254 7.33 10.72 4.80
N ALA A 255 7.47 9.64 4.03
CA ALA A 255 6.40 9.01 3.27
C ALA A 255 5.30 8.45 4.19
N THR A 256 5.66 7.93 5.36
CA THR A 256 4.69 7.50 6.38
C THR A 256 3.86 8.67 6.89
N GLU A 257 4.51 9.80 7.19
CA GLU A 257 3.81 11.02 7.64
C GLU A 257 2.96 11.61 6.51
N ALA A 258 3.44 11.59 5.27
CA ALA A 258 2.68 12.01 4.10
C ALA A 258 1.44 11.12 3.89
N ALA A 259 1.59 9.80 3.96
CA ALA A 259 0.50 8.84 3.86
C ALA A 259 -0.54 9.06 4.97
N ARG A 260 -0.11 9.23 6.23
CA ARG A 260 -0.99 9.59 7.36
C ARG A 260 -1.75 10.90 7.10
N ALA A 261 -1.06 11.90 6.57
CA ALA A 261 -1.62 13.22 6.29
C ALA A 261 -2.48 13.27 5.00
N GLY A 262 -2.55 12.19 4.24
CA GLY A 262 -3.51 12.02 3.14
C GLY A 262 -2.91 11.90 1.74
N ALA A 263 -1.61 11.65 1.60
CA ALA A 263 -1.03 11.28 0.30
C ALA A 263 -1.73 10.04 -0.26
N ALA A 264 -2.04 10.06 -1.55
CA ALA A 264 -2.75 8.99 -2.23
C ALA A 264 -1.79 7.95 -2.83
N MET A 265 -0.61 8.40 -3.26
CA MET A 265 0.44 7.55 -3.81
C MET A 265 1.82 8.04 -3.37
N LEU A 266 2.72 7.10 -3.12
CA LEU A 266 4.09 7.36 -2.69
C LEU A 266 5.05 6.84 -3.76
N CYS A 267 5.81 7.73 -4.38
CA CYS A 267 6.93 7.30 -5.23
C CYS A 267 8.04 6.83 -4.32
N TYR A 268 8.47 5.58 -4.53
CA TYR A 268 9.52 5.02 -3.73
C TYR A 268 10.84 5.76 -3.90
N VAL A 269 11.77 5.49 -3.01
CA VAL A 269 13.17 5.89 -3.11
C VAL A 269 13.98 4.65 -2.79
N THR A 270 15.02 4.39 -3.58
CA THR A 270 15.85 3.20 -3.42
C THR A 270 17.08 3.52 -2.56
N PRO A 271 17.82 2.51 -2.06
CA PRO A 271 19.13 2.73 -1.46
C PRO A 271 20.13 3.42 -2.41
N LYS A 272 19.88 3.38 -3.73
CA LYS A 272 20.73 3.97 -4.76
C LYS A 272 20.43 5.42 -5.08
N GLU A 273 19.40 6.01 -4.48
CA GLU A 273 19.12 7.44 -4.67
C GLU A 273 20.36 8.29 -4.37
N HIS A 274 20.59 9.32 -5.19
CA HIS A 274 21.78 10.18 -5.17
C HIS A 274 23.13 9.51 -5.47
N VAL A 275 23.22 8.17 -5.57
CA VAL A 275 24.50 7.46 -5.69
C VAL A 275 24.60 6.50 -6.88
N GLY A 276 23.50 6.17 -7.56
CA GLY A 276 23.55 5.36 -8.77
C GLY A 276 22.20 4.87 -9.27
N LEU A 277 22.24 3.95 -10.25
CA LEU A 277 21.04 3.30 -10.77
C LEU A 277 20.68 2.06 -9.95
N PRO A 278 19.40 1.84 -9.63
CA PRO A 278 18.95 0.68 -8.86
C PRO A 278 19.02 -0.61 -9.69
N LYS A 279 19.43 -1.69 -9.02
CA LYS A 279 19.28 -3.08 -9.47
C LYS A 279 18.01 -3.69 -8.87
N ALA A 280 17.65 -4.89 -9.30
CA ALA A 280 16.46 -5.61 -8.81
C ALA A 280 16.36 -5.68 -7.27
N GLN A 281 17.49 -5.87 -6.57
CA GLN A 281 17.52 -5.90 -5.11
C GLN A 281 17.29 -4.52 -4.46
N ASP A 282 17.76 -3.45 -5.10
CA ASP A 282 17.48 -2.09 -4.67
C ASP A 282 16.00 -1.74 -4.88
N VAL A 283 15.39 -2.27 -5.96
CA VAL A 283 13.94 -2.18 -6.23
C VAL A 283 13.15 -2.89 -5.12
N LYS A 284 13.54 -4.12 -4.74
CA LYS A 284 12.94 -4.84 -3.60
C LYS A 284 13.00 -4.00 -2.32
N ALA A 285 14.18 -3.48 -1.98
CA ALA A 285 14.38 -2.69 -0.77
C ALA A 285 13.49 -1.42 -0.74
N GLY A 286 13.43 -0.70 -1.86
CA GLY A 286 12.55 0.46 -2.00
C GLY A 286 11.07 0.10 -1.87
N CYS A 287 10.61 -0.97 -2.55
CA CYS A 287 9.21 -1.38 -2.49
C CYS A 287 8.79 -1.78 -1.08
N ILE A 288 9.60 -2.60 -0.39
CA ILE A 288 9.31 -3.01 1.00
C ILE A 288 9.23 -1.79 1.92
N ALA A 289 10.21 -0.88 1.86
CA ALA A 289 10.22 0.33 2.68
C ALA A 289 8.93 1.17 2.49
N TYR A 290 8.46 1.28 1.26
CA TYR A 290 7.28 2.06 0.94
C TYR A 290 5.96 1.33 1.19
N LYS A 291 5.90 -0.01 1.11
CA LYS A 291 4.74 -0.77 1.59
C LYS A 291 4.58 -0.63 3.09
N ILE A 292 5.68 -0.63 3.85
CA ILE A 292 5.65 -0.34 5.29
C ILE A 292 5.08 1.06 5.51
N ALA A 293 5.60 2.08 4.82
CA ALA A 293 5.14 3.46 4.97
C ALA A 293 3.65 3.64 4.62
N ALA A 294 3.22 3.09 3.48
CA ALA A 294 1.83 3.13 3.04
C ALA A 294 0.88 2.44 4.04
N HIS A 295 1.23 1.22 4.48
CA HIS A 295 0.43 0.45 5.42
C HIS A 295 0.33 1.13 6.80
N ALA A 296 1.46 1.65 7.32
CA ALA A 296 1.49 2.39 8.57
C ALA A 296 0.63 3.67 8.49
N GLY A 297 0.70 4.38 7.37
CA GLY A 297 -0.17 5.53 7.10
C GLY A 297 -1.65 5.17 7.04
N ASP A 298 -2.00 4.04 6.41
CA ASP A 298 -3.37 3.55 6.29
C ASP A 298 -3.96 3.13 7.66
N ILE A 299 -3.16 2.49 8.52
CA ILE A 299 -3.54 2.21 9.92
C ILE A 299 -3.82 3.54 10.65
N ALA A 300 -2.91 4.50 10.54
CA ALA A 300 -3.03 5.78 11.23
C ALA A 300 -4.22 6.62 10.73
N ARG A 301 -4.62 6.46 9.47
CA ARG A 301 -5.84 7.02 8.88
C ARG A 301 -7.12 6.28 9.27
N GLY A 302 -7.01 5.09 9.85
CA GLY A 302 -8.14 4.25 10.20
C GLY A 302 -8.83 3.63 8.97
N ILE A 303 -8.09 3.33 7.91
CA ILE A 303 -8.64 2.61 6.75
C ILE A 303 -9.19 1.27 7.23
N THR A 304 -10.46 1.01 6.87
CA THR A 304 -11.19 -0.18 7.37
C THR A 304 -10.44 -1.46 6.98
N GLY A 305 -10.15 -2.29 7.98
CA GLY A 305 -9.46 -3.57 7.78
C GLY A 305 -7.94 -3.49 7.69
N ALA A 306 -7.31 -2.31 7.58
CA ALA A 306 -5.85 -2.19 7.46
C ALA A 306 -5.13 -2.83 8.66
N ARG A 307 -5.54 -2.48 9.88
CA ARG A 307 -4.96 -3.03 11.13
C ARG A 307 -5.23 -4.53 11.33
N GLN A 308 -6.22 -5.11 10.66
CA GLN A 308 -6.58 -6.52 10.89
C GLN A 308 -5.41 -7.46 10.56
N TRP A 309 -4.62 -7.10 9.54
CA TRP A 309 -3.44 -7.87 9.15
C TRP A 309 -2.37 -7.88 10.26
N ASP A 310 -2.12 -6.74 10.91
CA ASP A 310 -1.22 -6.64 12.07
C ASP A 310 -1.73 -7.44 13.27
N ASP A 311 -3.04 -7.37 13.54
CA ASP A 311 -3.65 -8.11 14.65
C ASP A 311 -3.57 -9.63 14.39
N ASP A 312 -3.73 -10.10 13.16
CA ASP A 312 -3.60 -11.52 12.81
C ASP A 312 -2.14 -11.99 12.87
N MET A 313 -1.19 -11.19 12.41
CA MET A 313 0.25 -11.41 12.61
C MET A 313 0.58 -11.49 14.11
N SER A 314 0.02 -10.59 14.91
CA SER A 314 0.24 -10.54 16.36
C SER A 314 -0.36 -11.74 17.09
N LYS A 315 -1.53 -12.23 16.66
CA LYS A 315 -2.11 -13.49 17.16
C LYS A 315 -1.21 -14.69 16.83
N ALA A 316 -0.70 -14.77 15.60
CA ALA A 316 0.23 -15.83 15.22
C ALA A 316 1.51 -15.79 16.06
N ARG A 317 2.05 -14.59 16.31
CA ARG A 317 3.22 -14.38 17.18
C ARG A 317 2.94 -14.74 18.64
N ALA A 318 1.78 -14.38 19.17
CA ALA A 318 1.35 -14.77 20.53
C ALA A 318 1.18 -16.27 20.69
N ALA A 319 0.75 -16.96 19.62
CA ALA A 319 0.65 -18.41 19.59
C ALA A 319 1.99 -19.11 19.32
N LEU A 320 3.07 -18.36 19.05
CA LEU A 320 4.37 -18.89 18.61
C LEU A 320 4.24 -19.78 17.36
N ASN A 321 3.31 -19.44 16.47
CA ASN A 321 3.03 -20.19 15.25
C ASN A 321 3.89 -19.62 14.10
N TRP A 322 5.14 -20.07 14.01
CA TRP A 322 6.09 -19.63 12.98
C TRP A 322 5.58 -19.84 11.54
N PRO A 323 5.04 -21.02 11.17
CA PRO A 323 4.50 -21.22 9.83
C PRO A 323 3.45 -20.17 9.46
N LYS A 324 2.53 -19.85 10.39
CA LYS A 324 1.49 -18.85 10.17
C LYS A 324 2.06 -17.43 10.13
N MET A 325 3.07 -17.12 10.95
CA MET A 325 3.77 -15.82 10.88
C MET A 325 4.41 -15.62 9.51
N PHE A 326 5.11 -16.63 8.97
CA PHE A 326 5.75 -16.52 7.65
C PHE A 326 4.72 -16.45 6.52
N GLU A 327 3.58 -17.15 6.63
CA GLU A 327 2.46 -17.04 5.68
C GLU A 327 1.85 -15.63 5.68
N LEU A 328 1.70 -15.01 6.86
CA LEU A 328 1.13 -13.67 7.00
C LEU A 328 2.15 -12.56 6.70
N ALA A 329 3.45 -12.84 6.74
CA ALA A 329 4.48 -11.83 6.51
C ALA A 329 4.46 -11.36 5.05
N PHE A 330 4.65 -10.06 4.83
CA PHE A 330 4.74 -9.50 3.48
C PHE A 330 5.88 -10.13 2.66
N ASP A 331 7.02 -10.36 3.31
CA ASP A 331 8.15 -11.10 2.75
C ASP A 331 8.49 -12.30 3.65
N GLY A 332 7.62 -13.31 3.59
CA GLY A 332 7.74 -14.53 4.38
C GLY A 332 9.00 -15.35 4.11
N GLU A 333 9.55 -15.27 2.89
CA GLU A 333 10.82 -15.92 2.52
C GLU A 333 11.98 -15.32 3.32
N THR A 334 12.11 -13.99 3.34
CA THR A 334 13.14 -13.32 4.13
C THR A 334 12.93 -13.52 5.62
N ALA A 335 11.68 -13.41 6.11
CA ALA A 335 11.39 -13.60 7.53
C ALA A 335 11.76 -15.01 8.03
N ARG A 336 11.51 -16.04 7.21
CA ARG A 336 11.92 -17.41 7.49
C ARG A 336 13.43 -17.58 7.44
N ALA A 337 14.09 -17.06 6.40
CA ALA A 337 15.53 -17.19 6.25
C ALA A 337 16.30 -16.58 7.44
N LEU A 338 15.86 -15.42 7.94
CA LEU A 338 16.46 -14.78 9.12
C LEU A 338 16.17 -15.52 10.43
N HIS A 339 15.03 -16.20 10.53
CA HIS A 339 14.71 -17.02 11.70
C HIS A 339 15.56 -18.30 11.73
N ASP A 340 15.65 -18.98 10.58
CA ASP A 340 16.30 -20.29 10.45
C ASP A 340 17.84 -20.19 10.43
N GLU A 341 18.42 -18.98 10.37
CA GLU A 341 19.87 -18.75 10.44
C GLU A 341 20.46 -19.19 11.79
N ASP A 342 19.72 -18.98 12.88
CA ASP A 342 20.20 -19.18 14.26
C ASP A 342 19.53 -20.38 14.98
N LEU A 343 18.51 -21.01 14.40
CA LEU A 343 17.72 -22.06 15.05
C LEU A 343 17.37 -23.22 14.12
N GLU A 344 17.23 -24.41 14.73
CA GLU A 344 16.52 -25.52 14.09
C GLU A 344 15.01 -25.19 14.00
N VAL A 345 14.34 -25.71 12.97
CA VAL A 345 12.92 -25.44 12.69
C VAL A 345 11.98 -25.98 13.79
N ASP A 346 10.90 -25.24 14.06
CA ASP A 346 9.75 -25.62 14.92
C ASP A 346 9.96 -25.52 16.45
N THR A 347 10.52 -24.40 16.91
CA THR A 347 10.65 -24.06 18.33
C THR A 347 9.51 -23.17 18.84
N ASP A 348 9.19 -23.21 20.14
CA ASP A 348 8.25 -22.28 20.80
C ASP A 348 8.95 -21.03 21.37
N PHE A 349 10.11 -20.67 20.80
CA PHE A 349 10.89 -19.48 21.12
C PHE A 349 11.79 -19.10 19.93
N CYS A 350 12.43 -17.93 19.98
CA CYS A 350 13.45 -17.52 19.02
C CYS A 350 14.84 -17.39 19.67
N ALA A 351 15.89 -17.27 18.86
CA ALA A 351 17.28 -17.19 19.31
C ALA A 351 17.55 -16.00 20.24
N MET A 352 16.77 -14.92 20.13
CA MET A 352 16.97 -13.69 20.90
C MET A 352 16.85 -13.88 22.42
N CYS A 353 15.87 -14.67 22.87
CA CYS A 353 15.62 -14.88 24.31
C CYS A 353 15.88 -16.33 24.75
N GLY A 354 15.91 -17.28 23.81
CA GLY A 354 15.89 -18.70 24.12
C GLY A 354 14.58 -19.14 24.78
N HIS A 355 14.53 -20.41 25.18
CA HIS A 355 13.34 -21.03 25.75
C HIS A 355 12.88 -20.36 27.06
N ASP A 356 13.75 -20.32 28.07
CA ASP A 356 13.34 -19.98 29.44
C ASP A 356 12.95 -18.51 29.63
N TRP A 357 13.45 -17.61 28.78
CA TRP A 357 13.27 -16.16 28.91
C TRP A 357 12.34 -15.55 27.86
N CYS A 358 11.72 -16.38 27.01
CA CYS A 358 10.78 -15.89 26.01
C CYS A 358 9.51 -15.33 26.69
N SER A 359 9.33 -14.02 26.59
CA SER A 359 8.18 -13.32 27.18
C SER A 359 6.83 -13.79 26.64
N MET A 360 6.76 -14.15 25.36
CA MET A 360 5.53 -14.62 24.71
C MET A 360 5.16 -16.03 25.17
N ARG A 361 6.14 -16.92 25.33
CA ARG A 361 5.95 -18.27 25.89
C ARG A 361 5.47 -18.21 27.34
N ILE A 362 6.14 -17.43 28.18
CA ILE A 362 5.75 -17.19 29.58
C ILE A 362 4.33 -16.58 29.64
N SER A 363 4.01 -15.63 28.75
CA SER A 363 2.67 -15.04 28.71
C SER A 363 1.58 -16.04 28.34
N LYS A 364 1.88 -16.99 27.45
CA LYS A 364 0.97 -18.09 27.09
C LYS A 364 0.73 -19.01 28.29
N GLU A 365 1.77 -19.40 29.03
CA GLU A 365 1.65 -20.17 30.28
C GLU A 365 0.79 -19.44 31.31
N ILE A 366 1.00 -18.13 31.51
CA ILE A 366 0.19 -17.31 32.43
C ILE A 366 -1.29 -17.31 31.99
N GLN A 367 -1.58 -17.22 30.70
CA GLN A 367 -2.95 -17.27 30.18
C GLN A 367 -3.59 -18.66 30.32
N GLU A 368 -2.84 -19.73 30.09
CA GLU A 368 -3.30 -21.11 30.28
C GLU A 368 -3.62 -21.38 31.75
N PHE A 369 -2.76 -20.93 32.65
CA PHE A 369 -2.98 -20.97 34.10
C PHE A 369 -4.23 -20.16 34.49
N ALA A 370 -4.32 -18.90 34.08
CA ALA A 370 -5.44 -18.01 34.43
C ALA A 370 -6.78 -18.46 33.84
N SER A 371 -6.79 -19.09 32.66
CA SER A 371 -7.99 -19.66 32.04
C SER A 371 -8.38 -21.02 32.61
N GLY A 372 -7.57 -21.58 33.52
CA GLY A 372 -7.74 -22.91 34.09
C GLY A 372 -7.49 -24.05 33.11
N LYS A 373 -6.98 -23.77 31.90
CA LYS A 373 -6.67 -24.75 30.85
C LYS A 373 -5.33 -25.48 31.07
N ASP A 374 -4.50 -24.95 31.97
CA ASP A 374 -3.26 -25.57 32.42
C ASP A 374 -3.47 -27.03 32.85
N GLU A 375 -2.59 -27.93 32.42
CA GLU A 375 -2.68 -29.37 32.69
C GLU A 375 -2.75 -29.68 34.20
N ALA A 376 -2.11 -28.89 35.06
CA ALA A 376 -2.15 -29.06 36.51
C ALA A 376 -3.51 -28.68 37.12
N TYR A 377 -4.31 -27.86 36.44
CA TYR A 377 -5.68 -27.49 36.84
C TYR A 377 -6.76 -28.35 36.18
N GLN A 378 -6.44 -29.05 35.09
CA GLN A 378 -7.38 -29.96 34.45
C GLN A 378 -7.60 -31.19 35.34
N PRO A 379 -8.86 -31.49 35.73
CA PRO A 379 -9.13 -32.72 36.46
C PRO A 379 -8.72 -33.91 35.58
N LYS A 380 -8.10 -34.93 36.18
CA LYS A 380 -7.87 -36.20 35.48
C LYS A 380 -9.21 -36.69 34.93
N LYS A 381 -9.38 -36.64 33.62
CA LYS A 381 -10.59 -37.13 32.92
C LYS A 381 -10.59 -38.66 32.93
N VAL A 382 -10.79 -39.23 34.10
CA VAL A 382 -11.16 -40.64 34.24
C VAL A 382 -12.68 -40.66 34.25
N ALA A 383 -13.29 -41.32 33.27
CA ALA A 383 -14.73 -41.59 33.32
C ALA A 383 -14.99 -42.55 34.50
N MET A 384 -15.18 -41.98 35.68
CA MET A 384 -15.56 -42.73 36.87
C MET A 384 -17.08 -42.67 37.00
N LYS A 385 -17.67 -43.82 37.34
CA LYS A 385 -19.06 -43.83 37.83
C LYS A 385 -19.07 -42.95 39.07
N SER A 386 -19.91 -41.92 39.14
CA SER A 386 -20.01 -41.13 40.37
C SER A 386 -20.31 -42.08 41.53
N GLU A 387 -19.88 -41.76 42.76
CA GLU A 387 -20.07 -42.61 43.95
C GLU A 387 -21.55 -42.86 44.31
N GLY A 388 -22.48 -42.53 43.42
CA GLY A 388 -23.90 -42.43 43.69
C GLY A 388 -24.19 -41.18 44.48
N VAL A 389 -25.46 -41.02 44.83
CA VAL A 389 -25.90 -40.02 45.78
C VAL A 389 -25.79 -40.67 47.16
N SER A 390 -25.22 -39.97 48.16
CA SER A 390 -25.16 -40.45 49.55
C SER A 390 -26.58 -40.71 50.08
N GLU A 391 -26.72 -41.45 51.18
CA GLU A 391 -28.04 -41.66 51.82
C GLU A 391 -28.73 -40.32 52.14
N GLU A 392 -28.00 -39.34 52.65
CA GLU A 392 -28.51 -37.98 52.87
C GLU A 392 -28.92 -37.29 51.58
N GLY A 393 -28.14 -37.42 50.51
CA GLY A 393 -28.49 -36.85 49.22
C GLY A 393 -29.69 -37.57 48.57
N ALA A 394 -29.84 -38.87 48.79
CA ALA A 394 -30.98 -39.65 48.31
C ALA A 394 -32.26 -39.25 49.05
N GLU A 395 -32.15 -38.97 50.35
CA GLU A 395 -33.24 -38.44 51.16
C GLU A 395 -33.60 -37.00 50.78
N LEU A 396 -32.61 -36.16 50.48
CA LEU A 396 -32.80 -34.82 49.91
C LEU A 396 -33.53 -34.89 48.54
N LEU A 397 -33.18 -35.85 47.68
CA LEU A 397 -33.85 -36.06 46.40
C LEU A 397 -35.29 -36.56 46.57
N LYS A 398 -35.55 -37.48 47.50
CA LYS A 398 -36.92 -37.91 47.86
C LYS A 398 -37.76 -36.77 48.39
N GLN A 399 -37.21 -35.94 49.28
CA GLN A 399 -37.89 -34.77 49.87
C GLN A 399 -38.17 -33.68 48.84
N ARG A 400 -37.30 -33.54 47.82
CA ARG A 400 -37.50 -32.60 46.70
C ARG A 400 -38.59 -33.03 45.72
N GLY A 401 -39.16 -34.23 45.86
CA GLY A 401 -40.37 -34.64 45.15
C GLY A 401 -40.23 -34.73 43.63
N VAL A 402 -39.05 -35.11 43.12
CA VAL A 402 -38.79 -35.13 41.67
C VAL A 402 -38.72 -36.56 41.17
N LEU A 403 -39.80 -36.96 40.49
CA LEU A 403 -39.97 -38.12 39.62
C LEU A 403 -39.71 -39.52 40.24
N THR A 404 -40.65 -40.44 40.05
CA THR A 404 -40.51 -41.84 40.49
C THR A 404 -39.37 -42.55 39.76
N GLN A 405 -38.89 -43.67 40.31
CA GLN A 405 -37.84 -44.50 39.68
C GLN A 405 -38.17 -44.86 38.22
N GLU A 406 -39.44 -45.06 37.89
CA GLU A 406 -39.95 -45.29 36.53
C GLU A 406 -39.81 -44.06 35.64
N GLN A 407 -40.15 -42.87 36.15
CA GLN A 407 -40.01 -41.60 35.43
C GLN A 407 -38.52 -41.22 35.21
N ILE A 408 -37.64 -41.60 36.13
CA ILE A 408 -36.18 -41.49 35.95
C ILE A 408 -35.68 -42.46 34.87
N MET A 409 -36.22 -43.69 34.81
CA MET A 409 -35.87 -44.65 33.75
C MET A 409 -36.36 -44.23 32.37
N GLU A 410 -37.54 -43.60 32.27
CA GLU A 410 -38.02 -42.99 31.01
C GLU A 410 -37.09 -41.87 30.52
N LEU A 411 -36.59 -41.02 31.41
CA LEU A 411 -35.65 -39.94 31.08
C LEU A 411 -34.22 -40.44 30.82
N ALA A 412 -33.83 -41.57 31.40
CA ALA A 412 -32.50 -42.18 31.25
C ALA A 412 -32.30 -42.92 29.91
N HIS A 413 -33.34 -43.06 29.08
CA HIS A 413 -33.19 -43.51 27.69
C HIS A 413 -32.58 -42.44 26.77
N LYS A 414 -31.34 -42.04 27.07
CA LYS A 414 -30.47 -41.30 26.14
C LYS A 414 -29.66 -42.26 25.28
N GLY A 415 -30.33 -42.83 24.28
CA GLY A 415 -29.72 -43.44 23.11
C GLY A 415 -30.29 -42.89 21.79
N LYS A 416 -31.23 -41.93 21.83
CA LYS A 416 -31.69 -41.25 20.62
C LYS A 416 -31.04 -39.88 20.53
N LYS A 417 -30.30 -39.69 19.43
CA LYS A 417 -29.80 -38.41 18.92
C LYS A 417 -30.91 -37.36 19.09
N ALA A 418 -30.58 -36.17 19.60
CA ALA A 418 -31.54 -35.07 19.62
C ALA A 418 -32.06 -34.86 18.19
N ASP A 419 -33.38 -34.79 18.01
CA ASP A 419 -34.03 -34.61 16.71
C ASP A 419 -33.52 -33.31 16.06
N CYS A 420 -32.47 -33.40 15.24
CA CYS A 420 -32.01 -32.30 14.43
C CYS A 420 -32.98 -32.16 13.25
N HIS A 421 -33.32 -30.93 12.86
CA HIS A 421 -34.27 -30.69 11.76
C HIS A 421 -33.76 -31.29 10.43
N SER A 422 -32.43 -31.39 10.26
CA SER A 422 -31.78 -32.06 9.13
C SER A 422 -31.91 -33.58 9.13
N ASP A 423 -32.32 -34.18 10.26
CA ASP A 423 -32.52 -35.63 10.36
C ASP A 423 -33.93 -36.04 9.86
N LYS A 424 -34.82 -35.08 9.56
CA LYS A 424 -36.21 -35.35 9.12
C LYS A 424 -36.51 -34.99 7.67
N VAL A 425 -35.59 -34.31 6.97
CA VAL A 425 -35.75 -33.90 5.58
C VAL A 425 -34.40 -33.98 4.87
N ALA A 426 -34.39 -34.54 3.65
CA ALA A 426 -33.16 -34.84 2.91
C ALA A 426 -32.52 -33.60 2.27
N GLU A 427 -33.30 -32.53 2.04
CA GLU A 427 -32.85 -31.33 1.33
C GLU A 427 -32.60 -30.16 2.30
N PRO A 428 -31.44 -29.47 2.22
CA PRO A 428 -31.05 -28.40 3.15
C PRO A 428 -32.05 -27.24 3.25
N GLU A 429 -32.67 -26.87 2.12
CA GLU A 429 -33.65 -25.77 2.07
C GLU A 429 -34.95 -26.12 2.83
N GLN A 430 -35.36 -27.39 2.83
CA GLN A 430 -36.52 -27.83 3.61
C GLN A 430 -36.21 -27.87 5.11
N ALA A 431 -34.98 -28.24 5.50
CA ALA A 431 -34.56 -28.20 6.90
C ALA A 431 -34.62 -26.75 7.46
N LYS A 432 -34.21 -25.78 6.63
CA LYS A 432 -34.26 -24.35 6.97
C LYS A 432 -35.70 -23.85 7.16
N LEU A 433 -36.63 -24.26 6.30
CA LEU A 433 -38.07 -23.96 6.43
C LEU A 433 -38.69 -24.55 7.70
N VAL A 434 -38.36 -25.80 8.04
CA VAL A 434 -38.83 -26.46 9.27
C VAL A 434 -38.31 -25.71 10.51
N GLN A 435 -37.04 -25.30 10.49
CA GLN A 435 -36.45 -24.52 11.57
C GLN A 435 -37.12 -23.15 11.73
N ILE A 436 -37.33 -22.41 10.64
CA ILE A 436 -38.02 -21.10 10.67
C ILE A 436 -39.45 -21.23 11.22
N ASN A 437 -40.20 -22.24 10.77
CA ASN A 437 -41.57 -22.46 11.25
C ASN A 437 -41.62 -22.87 12.72
N THR A 438 -40.63 -23.64 13.19
CA THR A 438 -40.51 -24.03 14.60
C THR A 438 -40.18 -22.81 15.47
N LEU A 439 -39.26 -21.95 15.04
CA LEU A 439 -38.92 -20.70 15.73
C LEU A 439 -40.14 -19.75 15.81
N LYS A 440 -40.92 -19.61 14.73
CA LYS A 440 -42.17 -18.84 14.72
C LYS A 440 -43.22 -19.42 15.67
N ALA A 441 -43.36 -20.75 15.73
CA ALA A 441 -44.28 -21.41 16.66
C ALA A 441 -43.91 -21.18 18.13
N HIS A 442 -42.64 -20.89 18.42
CA HIS A 442 -42.14 -20.49 19.73
C HIS A 442 -42.15 -18.97 19.98
N GLY A 443 -42.77 -18.19 19.09
CA GLY A 443 -42.98 -16.74 19.27
C GLY A 443 -41.76 -15.87 18.93
N LEU A 444 -40.75 -16.43 18.25
CA LEU A 444 -39.57 -15.69 17.81
C LEU A 444 -39.81 -15.09 16.41
N VAL A 445 -39.43 -13.82 16.23
CA VAL A 445 -39.54 -13.12 14.94
C VAL A 445 -38.30 -13.46 14.10
N VAL A 446 -38.52 -13.97 12.89
CA VAL A 446 -37.45 -14.42 11.98
C VAL A 446 -37.60 -13.69 10.64
N ASN A 447 -36.52 -13.09 10.12
CA ASN A 447 -36.50 -12.41 8.82
C ASN A 447 -36.41 -13.40 7.64
N GLU A 448 -36.50 -12.90 6.40
CA GLU A 448 -36.49 -13.74 5.18
C GLU A 448 -35.17 -14.51 4.96
N SER A 449 -34.07 -14.17 5.65
CA SER A 449 -32.79 -14.89 5.57
C SER A 449 -32.63 -15.99 6.64
N GLY A 450 -33.50 -16.01 7.66
CA GLY A 450 -33.51 -17.02 8.72
C GLY A 450 -32.64 -16.70 9.95
N LEU A 451 -32.25 -15.42 10.15
CA LEU A 451 -31.53 -14.94 11.33
C LEU A 451 -32.42 -14.10 12.24
#